data_AF-A0A9D8IEU7-F1
#
_entry.id   AF-A0A9D8IEU7-F1
#
_cell.length_a   1.000
_cell.length_b   1.000
_cell.length_c   1.000
_cell.angle_alpha   90.00
_cell.angle_beta   90.00
_cell.angle_gamma   90.00
#
_symmetry.space_group_name_H-M   'P 1'
#
loop_
_entity.id
_entity.type
_entity.pdbx_description
1 polymer ?
#
loop_
_entity_poly.entity_id
_entity_poly.type
_entity_poly.pdbx_seq_one_letter_code
_entity_poly.pdbx_strand_id
1 'polypeptide(L)'
;MVNFYPRKMNREEKGISMCPTQEDIAAFLDDKLNDSEKDVIMGHLSACTDCREVFVAAINIQEELASAKSNLPPRKILFKIISYSSAAAAAILITFFIARGVSMSKLSFVEHRIASLAKEIDKDSIPSLSIREPSAVYGFADSYAVNSEAFRVGVCLTKLEITMMLEDKENAIRLIDETIRLLKGIQGADKSIESCTSIKKEIGEGISMRKLASQIEKTASDFKDPLHVYVRFGQWCEGGRIAAFHKTEKFFDPEDVKAFIKKLENENMPKGVSLSLQEIKKILGEGIYSERQFRKLEKEYENLILLI
;
A
#
# COMPACT_ATOMS: atom_id res chain seq x y z
N MET A 1 -41.79 -22.39 -10.60
CA MET A 1 -42.14 -21.35 -9.60
C MET A 1 -41.42 -21.70 -8.32
N VAL A 2 -40.32 -20.97 -8.00
CA VAL A 2 -39.51 -21.23 -6.81
C VAL A 2 -40.05 -20.36 -5.67
N ASN A 3 -40.62 -20.98 -4.65
CA ASN A 3 -41.20 -20.31 -3.49
C ASN A 3 -40.08 -19.80 -2.57
N PHE A 4 -39.91 -18.48 -2.49
CA PHE A 4 -39.14 -17.82 -1.44
C PHE A 4 -40.00 -17.73 -0.17
N TYR A 5 -39.61 -18.45 0.89
CA TYR A 5 -40.21 -18.30 2.21
C TYR A 5 -39.65 -17.05 2.92
N PRO A 6 -40.49 -16.20 3.53
CA PRO A 6 -40.02 -15.10 4.36
C PRO A 6 -39.55 -15.63 5.71
N ARG A 7 -38.24 -15.48 6.00
CA ARG A 7 -37.62 -15.84 7.28
C ARG A 7 -37.92 -14.73 8.30
N LYS A 8 -38.99 -14.88 9.09
CA LYS A 8 -39.19 -14.06 10.30
C LYS A 8 -38.24 -14.58 11.39
N MET A 9 -37.13 -13.88 11.61
CA MET A 9 -36.30 -14.10 12.81
C MET A 9 -36.71 -13.13 13.90
N ASN A 10 -37.26 -13.65 15.00
CA ASN A 10 -37.38 -12.94 16.27
C ASN A 10 -35.96 -12.82 16.86
N ARG A 11 -35.44 -11.60 16.98
CA ARG A 11 -34.12 -11.30 17.53
C ARG A 11 -34.27 -10.97 19.01
N GLU A 12 -34.47 -12.00 19.83
CA GLU A 12 -34.18 -11.92 21.27
C GLU A 12 -32.66 -11.97 21.46
N GLU A 13 -32.16 -11.15 22.38
CA GLU A 13 -30.76 -10.97 22.76
C GLU A 13 -30.08 -12.30 23.13
N LYS A 14 -29.54 -13.00 22.13
CA LYS A 14 -28.69 -14.17 22.31
C LYS A 14 -27.25 -13.70 22.51
N GLY A 15 -26.70 -14.06 23.67
CA GLY A 15 -25.35 -13.73 24.09
C GLY A 15 -24.27 -14.03 23.03
N ILE A 16 -23.24 -13.20 23.09
CA ILE A 16 -22.08 -13.07 22.20
C ILE A 16 -21.16 -14.29 22.34
N SER A 17 -21.58 -15.47 21.86
CA SER A 17 -20.73 -16.66 21.91
C SER A 17 -20.88 -17.65 20.75
N MET A 18 -21.63 -17.31 19.70
CA MET A 18 -21.71 -18.17 18.52
C MET A 18 -20.94 -17.52 17.38
N CYS A 19 -19.96 -18.26 16.87
CA CYS A 19 -19.30 -17.92 15.62
C CYS A 19 -20.36 -17.82 14.50
N PRO A 20 -20.24 -16.84 13.57
CA PRO A 20 -21.11 -16.75 12.43
C PRO A 20 -21.05 -18.05 11.61
N THR A 21 -22.17 -18.43 10.99
CA THR A 21 -22.16 -19.62 10.16
C THR A 21 -21.41 -19.35 8.86
N GLN A 22 -21.04 -20.41 8.13
CA GLN A 22 -20.38 -20.25 6.83
C GLN A 22 -21.29 -19.49 5.84
N GLU A 23 -22.62 -19.66 5.94
CA GLU A 23 -23.59 -18.92 5.14
C GLU A 23 -23.59 -17.43 5.47
N ASP A 24 -23.43 -17.04 6.74
CA ASP A 24 -23.35 -15.63 7.13
C ASP A 24 -22.06 -14.98 6.57
N ILE A 25 -20.92 -15.69 6.64
CA ILE A 25 -19.66 -15.23 6.04
C ILE A 25 -19.78 -15.12 4.51
N ALA A 26 -20.42 -16.09 3.85
CA ALA A 26 -20.65 -16.04 2.41
C ALA A 26 -21.60 -14.89 2.02
N ALA A 27 -22.67 -14.66 2.78
CA ALA A 27 -23.58 -13.54 2.56
C ALA A 27 -22.89 -12.18 2.77
N PHE A 28 -21.95 -12.09 3.71
CA PHE A 28 -21.11 -10.91 3.91
C PHE A 28 -20.20 -10.64 2.70
N LEU A 29 -19.51 -11.67 2.18
CA LEU A 29 -18.66 -11.57 0.99
C LEU A 29 -19.44 -11.18 -0.27
N ASP A 30 -20.67 -11.67 -0.41
CA ASP A 30 -21.55 -11.38 -1.54
C ASP A 30 -22.27 -10.01 -1.44
N ASP A 31 -21.98 -9.21 -0.42
CA ASP A 31 -22.65 -7.93 -0.13
C ASP A 31 -24.18 -8.06 0.05
N LYS A 32 -24.65 -9.20 0.59
CA LYS A 32 -26.08 -9.51 0.79
C LYS A 32 -26.61 -9.19 2.18
N LEU A 33 -25.74 -8.78 3.10
CA LEU A 33 -26.10 -8.40 4.46
C LEU A 33 -26.43 -6.91 4.55
N ASN A 34 -27.33 -6.54 5.46
CA ASN A 34 -27.57 -5.13 5.77
C ASN A 34 -26.45 -4.56 6.65
N ASP A 35 -26.39 -3.23 6.80
CA ASP A 35 -25.29 -2.55 7.52
C ASP A 35 -25.15 -3.03 8.97
N SER A 36 -26.26 -3.27 9.68
CA SER A 36 -26.22 -3.79 11.06
C SER A 36 -25.65 -5.21 11.14
N GLU A 37 -25.93 -6.06 10.16
CA GLU A 37 -25.38 -7.42 10.10
C GLU A 37 -23.89 -7.40 9.73
N LYS A 38 -23.49 -6.51 8.82
CA LYS A 38 -22.09 -6.29 8.46
C LYS A 38 -21.26 -5.88 9.68
N ASP A 39 -21.75 -4.92 10.47
CA ASP A 39 -21.07 -4.46 11.69
C ASP A 39 -20.86 -5.60 12.70
N VAL A 40 -21.85 -6.49 12.85
CA VAL A 40 -21.74 -7.67 13.73
C VAL A 40 -20.68 -8.64 13.23
N ILE A 41 -20.65 -8.94 11.93
CA ILE A 41 -19.64 -9.82 11.33
C ILE A 41 -18.25 -9.22 11.44
N MET A 42 -18.09 -7.92 11.14
CA MET A 42 -16.81 -7.21 11.25
C MET A 42 -16.29 -7.22 12.70
N GLY A 43 -17.17 -6.93 13.67
CA GLY A 43 -16.83 -7.02 15.09
C GLY A 43 -16.34 -8.41 15.47
N HIS A 44 -17.02 -9.47 15.00
CA HIS A 44 -16.62 -10.84 15.26
C HIS A 44 -15.28 -11.22 14.61
N LEU A 45 -15.07 -10.88 13.32
CA LEU A 45 -13.82 -11.16 12.60
C LEU A 45 -12.61 -10.46 13.24
N SER A 46 -12.83 -9.32 13.89
CA SER A 46 -11.77 -8.63 14.64
C SER A 46 -11.34 -9.39 15.90
N ALA A 47 -12.26 -10.13 16.55
CA ALA A 47 -12.03 -10.80 17.83
C ALA A 47 -11.76 -12.31 17.71
N CYS A 48 -12.24 -12.97 16.66
CA CYS A 48 -12.13 -14.42 16.47
C CYS A 48 -11.14 -14.78 15.36
N THR A 49 -10.01 -15.38 15.74
CA THR A 49 -8.96 -15.81 14.80
C THR A 49 -9.46 -16.88 13.82
N ASP A 50 -10.20 -17.88 14.30
CA ASP A 50 -10.66 -19.00 13.47
C ASP A 50 -11.60 -18.51 12.33
N CYS A 51 -12.55 -17.63 12.65
CA CYS A 51 -13.43 -17.05 11.64
C CYS A 51 -12.69 -16.13 10.67
N ARG A 52 -11.65 -15.42 11.14
CA ARG A 52 -10.79 -14.61 10.28
C ARG A 52 -10.00 -15.47 9.29
N GLU A 53 -9.49 -16.62 9.71
CA GLU A 53 -8.80 -17.56 8.81
C GLU A 53 -9.74 -18.10 7.72
N VAL A 54 -10.96 -18.50 8.09
CA VAL A 54 -11.98 -18.95 7.13
C VAL A 54 -12.36 -17.84 6.15
N PHE A 55 -12.51 -16.61 6.64
CA PHE A 55 -12.81 -15.44 5.81
C PHE A 55 -11.70 -15.15 4.80
N VAL A 56 -10.44 -15.13 5.23
CA VAL A 56 -9.28 -14.94 4.34
C VAL A 56 -9.19 -16.06 3.29
N ALA A 57 -9.40 -17.32 3.69
CA ALA A 57 -9.42 -18.44 2.75
C ALA A 57 -10.55 -18.30 1.71
N ALA A 58 -11.73 -17.84 2.10
CA ALA A 58 -12.84 -17.63 1.19
C ALA A 58 -12.60 -16.49 0.19
N ILE A 59 -11.94 -15.39 0.61
CA ILE A 59 -11.51 -14.31 -0.29
C ILE A 59 -10.53 -14.85 -1.33
N ASN A 60 -9.48 -15.55 -0.91
CA ASN A 60 -8.47 -16.11 -1.82
C ASN A 60 -9.12 -17.00 -2.91
N ILE A 61 -10.11 -17.82 -2.55
CA ILE A 61 -10.85 -18.65 -3.51
C ILE A 61 -11.66 -17.81 -4.50
N GLN A 62 -12.36 -16.76 -4.05
CA GLN A 62 -13.10 -15.87 -4.95
C GLN A 62 -12.17 -15.19 -5.96
N GLU A 63 -10.97 -14.82 -5.53
CA GLU A 63 -9.96 -14.20 -6.39
C GLU A 63 -9.37 -15.17 -7.41
N GLU A 64 -9.04 -16.40 -7.01
CA GLU A 64 -8.63 -17.45 -7.93
C GLU A 64 -9.69 -17.68 -9.02
N LEU A 65 -10.97 -17.71 -8.63
CA LEU A 65 -12.09 -17.85 -9.55
C LEU A 65 -12.28 -16.62 -10.45
N ALA A 66 -12.02 -15.41 -9.95
CA ALA A 66 -12.06 -14.17 -10.74
C ALA A 66 -10.92 -14.13 -11.77
N SER A 67 -9.71 -14.49 -11.37
CA SER A 67 -8.51 -14.57 -12.22
C SER A 67 -8.66 -15.65 -13.30
N ALA A 68 -9.24 -16.80 -12.96
CA ALA A 68 -9.55 -17.86 -13.93
C ALA A 68 -10.53 -17.39 -15.02
N LYS A 69 -11.49 -16.53 -14.68
CA LYS A 69 -12.44 -15.96 -15.66
C LYS A 69 -11.80 -14.93 -16.60
N SER A 70 -10.79 -14.17 -16.14
CA SER A 70 -10.09 -13.20 -16.99
C SER A 70 -9.12 -13.83 -18.01
N ASN A 71 -8.73 -15.09 -17.81
CA ASN A 71 -7.83 -15.82 -18.70
C ASN A 71 -8.53 -16.56 -19.85
N LEU A 72 -9.85 -16.44 -19.99
CA LEU A 72 -10.53 -16.93 -21.19
C LEU A 72 -10.21 -15.99 -22.35
N PRO A 73 -9.55 -16.48 -23.42
CA PRO A 73 -9.19 -15.63 -24.55
C PRO A 73 -10.48 -15.04 -25.12
N PRO A 74 -10.52 -13.72 -25.42
CA PRO A 74 -11.66 -13.15 -26.11
C PRO A 74 -11.87 -13.95 -27.39
N ARG A 75 -13.04 -14.56 -27.55
CA ARG A 75 -13.47 -15.23 -28.79
C ARG A 75 -13.38 -14.18 -29.91
N LYS A 76 -12.23 -14.13 -30.59
CA LYS A 76 -12.00 -13.22 -31.71
C LYS A 76 -12.89 -13.69 -32.85
N ILE A 77 -13.94 -12.92 -33.08
CA ILE A 77 -14.66 -12.89 -34.35
C ILE A 77 -13.62 -12.57 -35.43
N LEU A 78 -13.38 -13.55 -36.30
CA LEU A 78 -12.46 -13.48 -37.44
C LEU A 78 -12.92 -12.41 -38.44
N PHE A 79 -12.35 -11.21 -38.35
CA PHE A 79 -12.25 -10.34 -39.52
C PHE A 79 -10.98 -10.72 -40.31
N LYS A 80 -11.20 -11.53 -41.34
CA LYS A 80 -10.30 -11.69 -42.48
C LYS A 80 -10.27 -10.37 -43.27
N ILE A 81 -9.12 -10.14 -43.93
CA ILE A 81 -8.80 -9.10 -44.92
C ILE A 81 -8.06 -7.90 -44.30
N ILE A 82 -6.72 -7.87 -44.45
CA ILE A 82 -6.02 -6.91 -45.30
C ILE A 82 -4.63 -7.48 -45.63
N SER A 83 -4.26 -7.26 -46.88
CA SER A 83 -3.19 -7.84 -47.67
C SER A 83 -1.79 -7.34 -47.29
N TYR A 84 -0.82 -8.21 -47.51
CA TYR A 84 0.62 -7.99 -47.46
C TYR A 84 1.06 -6.78 -48.31
N SER A 85 1.44 -5.64 -47.69
CA SER A 85 2.28 -4.62 -48.34
C SER A 85 2.88 -3.53 -47.44
N SER A 86 3.31 -3.85 -46.20
CA SER A 86 4.05 -2.87 -45.38
C SER A 86 4.93 -3.51 -44.29
N ALA A 87 5.87 -4.39 -44.67
CA ALA A 87 6.81 -5.01 -43.73
C ALA A 87 7.84 -4.02 -43.14
N ALA A 88 8.06 -2.86 -43.76
CA ALA A 88 9.06 -1.88 -43.29
C ALA A 88 8.56 -0.93 -42.19
N ALA A 89 7.25 -0.64 -42.12
CA ALA A 89 6.71 0.32 -41.15
C ALA A 89 6.48 -0.28 -39.75
N ALA A 90 6.31 -1.60 -39.65
CA ALA A 90 6.07 -2.28 -38.36
C ALA A 90 7.33 -2.35 -37.47
N ALA A 91 8.53 -2.42 -38.05
CA ALA A 91 9.79 -2.48 -37.30
C ALA A 91 10.12 -1.17 -36.54
N ILE A 92 9.67 -0.03 -37.06
CA ILE A 92 9.85 1.29 -36.41
C ILE A 92 8.91 1.46 -35.21
N LEU A 93 7.69 0.91 -35.27
CA LEU A 93 6.76 0.96 -34.14
C LEU A 93 7.15 0.02 -32.99
N ILE A 94 7.70 -1.16 -33.31
CA ILE A 94 8.17 -2.11 -32.28
C ILE A 94 9.42 -1.57 -31.56
N THR A 95 10.36 -0.93 -32.27
CA THR A 95 11.51 -0.29 -31.64
C THR A 95 11.13 0.94 -30.79
N PHE A 96 10.11 1.70 -31.19
CA PHE A 96 9.62 2.83 -30.39
C PHE A 96 8.90 2.40 -29.10
N PHE A 97 8.22 1.24 -29.10
CA PHE A 97 7.60 0.69 -27.90
C PHE A 97 8.59 0.00 -26.95
N ILE A 98 9.65 -0.64 -27.47
CA ILE A 98 10.72 -1.23 -26.64
C ILE A 98 11.65 -0.15 -26.07
N ALA A 99 11.91 0.94 -26.80
CA ALA A 99 12.72 2.07 -26.32
C ALA A 99 11.99 3.02 -25.36
N ARG A 100 10.65 2.96 -25.29
CA ARG A 100 9.86 3.54 -24.19
C ARG A 100 9.77 2.59 -22.99
N GLY A 101 10.85 1.86 -22.71
CA GLY A 101 11.17 1.48 -21.34
C GLY A 101 11.07 2.73 -20.48
N VAL A 102 9.93 2.86 -19.78
CA VAL A 102 9.62 3.97 -18.90
C VAL A 102 10.62 3.87 -17.76
N SER A 103 11.76 4.54 -17.98
CA SER A 103 12.93 4.56 -17.14
C SER A 103 12.55 4.64 -15.66
N MET A 104 13.20 3.78 -14.87
CA MET A 104 13.20 3.72 -13.41
C MET A 104 13.44 5.08 -12.72
N SER A 105 13.88 6.09 -13.46
CA SER A 105 14.07 7.47 -12.98
C SER A 105 12.78 8.23 -12.64
N LYS A 106 11.59 7.60 -12.64
CA LYS A 106 10.31 8.31 -12.44
C LYS A 106 9.81 8.43 -11.01
N LEU A 107 10.35 7.69 -10.04
CA LEU A 107 9.90 7.76 -8.63
C LEU A 107 10.94 8.42 -7.69
N SER A 108 12.03 8.98 -8.23
CA SER A 108 13.02 9.73 -7.44
C SER A 108 12.46 11.01 -6.82
N PHE A 109 11.26 11.47 -7.24
CA PHE A 109 10.59 12.57 -6.56
C PHE A 109 10.29 12.23 -5.10
N VAL A 110 10.03 10.95 -4.78
CA VAL A 110 9.71 10.51 -3.41
C VAL A 110 10.86 10.86 -2.46
N GLU A 111 12.09 10.54 -2.85
CA GLU A 111 13.32 10.90 -2.11
C GLU A 111 13.34 12.40 -1.78
N HIS A 112 13.17 13.25 -2.80
CA HIS A 112 13.18 14.69 -2.61
C HIS A 112 12.05 15.18 -1.68
N ARG A 113 10.86 14.58 -1.78
CA ARG A 113 9.71 14.93 -0.94
C ARG A 113 9.95 14.55 0.53
N ILE A 114 10.46 13.34 0.80
CA ILE A 114 10.76 12.92 2.19
C ILE A 114 11.87 13.80 2.78
N ALA A 115 12.95 14.05 2.04
CA ALA A 115 14.06 14.88 2.51
C ALA A 115 13.62 16.34 2.77
N SER A 116 12.69 16.87 1.98
CA SER A 116 12.09 18.19 2.22
C SER A 116 11.20 18.17 3.46
N LEU A 117 10.34 17.15 3.61
CA LEU A 117 9.44 16.99 4.74
C LEU A 117 10.20 16.89 6.07
N ALA A 118 11.26 16.08 6.11
CA ALA A 118 12.07 15.88 7.31
C ALA A 118 12.79 17.17 7.80
N LYS A 119 12.96 18.17 6.93
CA LYS A 119 13.51 19.49 7.31
C LYS A 119 12.46 20.44 7.86
N GLU A 120 11.19 20.23 7.54
CA GLU A 120 10.09 21.10 7.95
C GLU A 120 9.39 20.62 9.23
N ILE A 121 9.54 19.35 9.60
CA ILE A 121 8.99 18.79 10.84
C ILE A 121 9.81 19.26 12.05
N ASP A 122 9.11 19.78 13.06
CA ASP A 122 9.69 20.19 14.34
C ASP A 122 9.95 18.99 15.27
N LYS A 123 10.97 19.09 16.13
CA LYS A 123 11.32 18.06 17.13
C LYS A 123 10.18 17.77 18.10
N ASP A 124 9.33 18.75 18.39
CA ASP A 124 8.18 18.56 19.29
C ASP A 124 7.10 17.65 18.69
N SER A 125 7.22 17.29 17.41
CA SER A 125 6.30 16.41 16.68
C SER A 125 6.60 14.90 16.79
N ILE A 126 7.70 14.53 17.46
CA ILE A 126 8.12 13.12 17.62
C ILE A 126 7.03 12.22 18.25
N PRO A 127 6.26 12.65 19.27
CA PRO A 127 5.26 11.79 19.89
C PRO A 127 4.15 11.34 18.92
N SER A 128 3.76 12.19 17.96
CA SER A 128 2.76 11.85 16.94
C SER A 128 3.27 10.90 15.85
N LEU A 129 4.60 10.79 15.68
CA LEU A 129 5.22 9.78 14.82
C LEU A 129 5.29 8.42 15.50
N SER A 130 5.27 8.43 16.84
CA SER A 130 5.35 7.25 17.66
C SER A 130 3.98 6.59 17.79
N ILE A 131 3.77 5.56 16.95
CA ILE A 131 3.05 4.33 17.32
C ILE A 131 1.50 4.47 17.36
N ARG A 132 0.87 4.36 16.19
CA ARG A 132 -0.06 3.23 16.04
C ARG A 132 0.82 2.02 15.76
N GLU A 133 0.89 1.08 16.70
CA GLU A 133 1.47 -0.23 16.38
C GLU A 133 0.74 -0.70 15.14
N PRO A 134 1.48 -1.09 14.09
CA PRO A 134 0.82 -1.64 12.95
C PRO A 134 -0.05 -2.80 13.40
N SER A 135 -1.36 -2.67 13.24
CA SER A 135 -2.22 -3.84 13.33
C SER A 135 -1.62 -4.87 12.39
N ALA A 136 -1.59 -6.14 12.79
CA ALA A 136 -1.07 -7.23 11.96
C ALA A 136 -1.76 -7.34 10.58
N VAL A 137 -2.80 -6.54 10.35
CA VAL A 137 -3.54 -6.38 9.11
C VAL A 137 -2.98 -5.18 8.37
N TYR A 138 -2.13 -5.49 7.40
CA TYR A 138 -1.83 -4.65 6.26
C TYR A 138 -2.58 -5.30 5.05
N GLY A 139 -3.59 -4.62 4.49
CA GLY A 139 -4.45 -4.96 3.32
C GLY A 139 -3.88 -5.15 1.90
N PHE A 140 -2.62 -5.53 1.72
CA PHE A 140 -2.12 -6.24 0.54
C PHE A 140 -2.16 -7.74 0.86
N ALA A 141 -2.98 -8.14 1.85
CA ALA A 141 -3.24 -9.51 2.23
C ALA A 141 -3.63 -10.39 1.03
N ASP A 142 -4.29 -9.80 0.04
CA ASP A 142 -4.72 -10.44 -1.20
C ASP A 142 -3.61 -10.44 -2.28
N SER A 143 -2.57 -9.63 -2.12
CA SER A 143 -1.41 -9.62 -3.01
C SER A 143 -0.34 -10.60 -2.53
N TYR A 144 0.59 -10.99 -3.43
CA TYR A 144 1.76 -11.78 -3.03
C TYR A 144 2.45 -11.15 -1.81
N ALA A 145 2.63 -11.93 -0.75
CA ALA A 145 3.17 -11.48 0.54
C ALA A 145 4.40 -10.55 0.42
N VAL A 146 5.24 -10.79 -0.60
CA VAL A 146 6.44 -10.00 -0.90
C VAL A 146 6.14 -8.53 -1.26
N ASN A 147 5.04 -8.25 -1.96
CA ASN A 147 4.65 -6.86 -2.31
C ASN A 147 4.20 -6.08 -1.06
N SER A 148 3.44 -6.72 -0.17
CA SER A 148 3.06 -6.16 1.13
C SER A 148 4.30 -5.86 1.98
N GLU A 149 5.24 -6.80 2.07
CA GLU A 149 6.50 -6.58 2.80
C GLU A 149 7.31 -5.43 2.20
N ALA A 150 7.44 -5.36 0.87
CA ALA A 150 8.14 -4.28 0.19
C ALA A 150 7.48 -2.91 0.47
N PHE A 151 6.16 -2.82 0.44
CA PHE A 151 5.44 -1.60 0.82
C PHE A 151 5.70 -1.21 2.26
N ARG A 152 5.63 -2.17 3.20
CA ARG A 152 5.88 -1.94 4.63
C ARG A 152 7.33 -1.53 4.90
N VAL A 153 8.29 -2.06 4.16
CA VAL A 153 9.68 -1.57 4.17
C VAL A 153 9.69 -0.10 3.80
N GLY A 154 9.03 0.30 2.72
CA GLY A 154 8.91 1.70 2.32
C GLY A 154 8.37 2.61 3.44
N VAL A 155 7.27 2.22 4.08
CA VAL A 155 6.69 2.92 5.24
C VAL A 155 7.71 3.05 6.37
N CYS A 156 8.42 1.97 6.71
CA CYS A 156 9.42 1.96 7.78
C CYS A 156 10.62 2.85 7.45
N LEU A 157 11.11 2.86 6.20
CA LEU A 157 12.23 3.69 5.76
C LEU A 157 11.91 5.17 5.90
N THR A 158 10.70 5.62 5.55
CA THR A 158 10.30 7.02 5.74
C THR A 158 10.24 7.41 7.22
N LYS A 159 9.64 6.57 8.07
CA LYS A 159 9.64 6.80 9.53
C LYS A 159 11.06 6.88 10.07
N LEU A 160 11.93 5.97 9.63
CA LEU A 160 13.32 5.89 10.05
C LEU A 160 14.09 7.15 9.65
N GLU A 161 13.96 7.60 8.40
CA GLU A 161 14.62 8.81 7.90
C GLU A 161 14.23 10.05 8.73
N ILE A 162 12.94 10.26 8.96
CA ILE A 162 12.44 11.38 9.78
C ILE A 162 12.97 11.27 11.21
N THR A 163 12.88 10.09 11.82
CA THR A 163 13.36 9.84 13.18
C THR A 163 14.87 10.12 13.32
N MET A 164 15.66 9.72 12.33
CA MET A 164 17.10 9.99 12.27
C MET A 164 17.40 11.48 12.11
N MET A 165 16.59 12.22 11.34
CA MET A 165 16.73 13.67 11.16
C MET A 165 16.42 14.46 12.44
N LEU A 166 15.49 13.93 13.26
CA LEU A 166 15.12 14.46 14.58
C LEU A 166 16.07 14.01 15.70
N GLU A 167 17.02 13.12 15.39
CA GLU A 167 18.02 12.55 16.31
C GLU A 167 17.42 11.74 17.48
N ASP A 168 16.30 11.05 17.24
CA ASP A 168 15.72 10.11 18.21
C ASP A 168 16.34 8.71 18.05
N LYS A 169 17.36 8.45 18.88
CA LYS A 169 18.17 7.22 18.82
C LYS A 169 17.36 5.96 19.11
N GLU A 170 16.46 6.01 20.09
CA GLU A 170 15.73 4.84 20.55
C GLU A 170 14.74 4.38 19.48
N ASN A 171 13.95 5.31 18.94
CA ASN A 171 13.01 4.99 17.87
C ASN A 171 13.72 4.60 16.57
N ALA A 172 14.86 5.23 16.25
CA ALA A 172 15.62 4.86 15.05
C ALA A 172 16.11 3.41 15.13
N ILE A 173 16.67 2.99 16.27
CA ILE A 173 17.12 1.60 16.48
C ILE A 173 15.96 0.61 16.33
N ARG A 174 14.80 0.91 16.93
CA ARG A 174 13.60 0.08 16.84
C ARG A 174 13.10 -0.05 15.39
N LEU A 175 13.07 1.05 14.65
CA LEU A 175 12.65 1.06 13.24
C LEU A 175 13.63 0.33 12.34
N ILE A 176 14.95 0.39 12.62
CA ILE A 176 15.94 -0.42 11.91
C ILE A 176 15.69 -1.91 12.13
N ASP A 177 15.43 -2.33 13.37
CA ASP A 177 15.15 -3.75 13.68
C ASP A 177 13.88 -4.26 12.98
N GLU A 178 12.81 -3.46 12.96
CA GLU A 178 11.60 -3.78 12.23
C GLU A 178 11.84 -3.83 10.71
N THR A 179 12.63 -2.89 10.16
CA THR A 179 13.00 -2.89 8.74
C THR A 179 13.79 -4.14 8.39
N ILE A 180 14.79 -4.53 9.19
CA ILE A 180 15.56 -5.77 9.00
C ILE A 180 14.64 -7.00 9.04
N ARG A 181 13.67 -7.03 9.97
CA ARG A 181 12.69 -8.13 10.06
C ARG A 181 11.87 -8.27 8.78
N LEU A 182 11.39 -7.16 8.22
CA LEU A 182 10.64 -7.15 6.96
C LEU A 182 11.51 -7.53 5.76
N LEU A 183 12.74 -7.01 5.69
CA LEU A 183 13.68 -7.32 4.61
C LEU A 183 14.01 -8.82 4.54
N LYS A 184 14.03 -9.54 5.67
CA LYS A 184 14.27 -10.99 5.69
C LYS A 184 13.18 -11.81 4.98
N GLY A 185 11.97 -11.27 4.83
CA GLY A 185 10.90 -11.92 4.06
C GLY A 185 11.05 -11.74 2.55
N ILE A 186 11.89 -10.80 2.11
CA ILE A 186 12.05 -10.44 0.70
C ILE A 186 13.32 -11.08 0.12
N GLN A 187 13.16 -11.92 -0.90
CA GLN A 187 14.29 -12.53 -1.59
C GLN A 187 15.19 -11.47 -2.26
N GLY A 188 16.51 -11.56 -2.03
CA GLY A 188 17.50 -10.67 -2.63
C GLY A 188 17.72 -9.35 -1.89
N ALA A 189 17.17 -9.20 -0.69
CA ALA A 189 17.33 -8.03 0.17
C ALA A 189 18.63 -8.04 1.02
N ASP A 190 19.57 -8.97 0.77
CA ASP A 190 20.76 -9.16 1.61
C ASP A 190 21.60 -7.88 1.77
N LYS A 191 21.81 -7.14 0.67
CA LYS A 191 22.54 -5.86 0.70
C LYS A 191 21.84 -4.80 1.54
N SER A 192 20.51 -4.73 1.44
CA SER A 192 19.69 -3.82 2.23
C SER A 192 19.75 -4.17 3.72
N ILE A 193 19.78 -5.46 4.07
CA ILE A 193 19.94 -5.95 5.45
C ILE A 193 21.32 -5.59 6.00
N GLU A 194 22.38 -5.82 5.23
CA GLU A 194 23.76 -5.45 5.59
C GLU A 194 23.88 -3.94 5.83
N SER A 195 23.30 -3.12 4.94
CA SER A 195 23.27 -1.67 5.07
C SER A 195 22.55 -1.22 6.35
N CYS A 196 21.36 -1.74 6.64
CA CYS A 196 20.63 -1.43 7.87
C CYS A 196 21.41 -1.85 9.13
N THR A 197 22.06 -3.01 9.09
CA THR A 197 22.88 -3.52 10.19
C THR A 197 24.10 -2.62 10.44
N SER A 198 24.77 -2.15 9.38
CA SER A 198 25.88 -1.20 9.48
C SER A 198 25.42 0.11 10.12
N ILE A 199 24.30 0.67 9.64
CA ILE A 199 23.75 1.92 10.18
C ILE A 199 23.41 1.77 11.67
N LYS A 200 22.80 0.66 12.07
CA LYS A 200 22.52 0.36 13.49
C LYS A 200 23.80 0.38 14.33
N LYS A 201 24.87 -0.24 13.83
CA LYS A 201 26.17 -0.29 14.49
C LYS A 201 26.79 1.11 14.60
N GLU A 202 26.79 1.89 13.52
CA GLU A 202 27.32 3.26 13.47
C GLU A 202 26.58 4.21 14.44
N ILE A 203 25.25 4.06 14.58
CA ILE A 203 24.46 4.76 15.61
C ILE A 203 24.92 4.35 17.03
N GLY A 204 25.22 3.07 17.24
CA GLY A 204 25.78 2.55 18.49
C GLY A 204 27.13 3.18 18.84
N GLU A 205 27.97 3.42 17.83
CA GLU A 205 29.29 4.06 17.92
C GLU A 205 29.22 5.59 18.06
N GLY A 206 28.03 6.18 18.04
CA GLY A 206 27.82 7.62 18.24
C GLY A 206 27.97 8.47 16.96
N ILE A 207 27.95 7.85 15.79
CA ILE A 207 27.88 8.59 14.52
C ILE A 207 26.55 9.35 14.45
N SER A 208 26.60 10.61 13.98
CA SER A 208 25.41 11.46 13.86
C SER A 208 24.38 10.83 12.90
N MET A 209 23.18 10.59 13.41
CA MET A 209 22.06 10.01 12.65
C MET A 209 21.70 10.83 11.41
N ARG A 210 21.80 12.16 11.47
CA ARG A 210 21.58 13.03 10.30
C ARG A 210 22.52 12.73 9.13
N LYS A 211 23.78 12.35 9.41
CA LYS A 211 24.74 11.94 8.37
C LYS A 211 24.40 10.57 7.78
N LEU A 212 23.79 9.70 8.59
CA LEU A 212 23.40 8.35 8.20
C LEU A 212 22.06 8.33 7.46
N ALA A 213 21.19 9.32 7.64
CA ALA A 213 19.88 9.40 6.99
C ALA A 213 19.97 9.27 5.46
N SER A 214 20.96 9.90 4.82
CA SER A 214 21.17 9.76 3.36
C SER A 214 21.59 8.36 2.91
N GLN A 215 22.05 7.49 3.83
CA GLN A 215 22.39 6.11 3.51
C GLN A 215 21.15 5.22 3.45
N ILE A 216 20.11 5.52 4.25
CA ILE A 216 18.82 4.80 4.25
C ILE A 216 18.15 4.85 2.88
N GLU A 217 18.31 5.96 2.16
CA GLU A 217 17.77 6.12 0.82
C GLU A 217 18.40 5.15 -0.20
N LYS A 218 19.66 4.77 0.00
CA LYS A 218 20.32 3.76 -0.83
C LYS A 218 19.66 2.40 -0.65
N THR A 219 19.19 2.08 0.56
CA THR A 219 18.45 0.85 0.87
C THR A 219 17.19 0.72 0.01
N ALA A 220 16.46 1.82 -0.23
CA ALA A 220 15.28 1.81 -1.10
C ALA A 220 15.63 1.58 -2.58
N SER A 221 16.80 2.05 -3.01
CA SER A 221 17.28 1.96 -4.40
C SER A 221 17.86 0.58 -4.77
N ASP A 222 18.17 -0.26 -3.79
CA ASP A 222 18.69 -1.62 -4.02
C ASP A 222 17.62 -2.60 -4.55
N PHE A 223 16.34 -2.25 -4.40
CA PHE A 223 15.24 -3.06 -4.90
C PHE A 223 15.13 -2.98 -6.43
N LYS A 224 14.80 -4.12 -7.04
CA LYS A 224 14.48 -4.20 -8.47
C LYS A 224 12.98 -4.10 -8.68
N ASP A 225 12.56 -3.76 -9.90
CA ASP A 225 11.15 -3.85 -10.29
C ASP A 225 10.67 -5.32 -10.20
N PRO A 226 9.43 -5.57 -9.75
CA PRO A 226 8.40 -4.58 -9.38
C PRO A 226 8.49 -4.07 -7.92
N LEU A 227 9.30 -4.71 -7.06
CA LEU A 227 9.36 -4.40 -5.62
C LEU A 227 9.74 -2.95 -5.32
N HIS A 228 10.63 -2.37 -6.13
CA HIS A 228 10.99 -0.96 -6.02
C HIS A 228 9.77 -0.03 -6.08
N VAL A 229 8.77 -0.33 -6.90
CA VAL A 229 7.53 0.47 -6.98
C VAL A 229 6.77 0.44 -5.65
N TYR A 230 6.67 -0.73 -5.01
CA TYR A 230 5.98 -0.89 -3.73
C TYR A 230 6.72 -0.20 -2.58
N VAL A 231 8.06 -0.31 -2.52
CA VAL A 231 8.88 0.43 -1.55
C VAL A 231 8.66 1.94 -1.69
N ARG A 232 8.75 2.46 -2.92
CA ARG A 232 8.53 3.90 -3.19
C ARG A 232 7.11 4.34 -2.87
N PHE A 233 6.12 3.47 -3.13
CA PHE A 233 4.74 3.75 -2.82
C PHE A 233 4.51 3.80 -1.30
N GLY A 234 5.10 2.88 -0.53
CA GLY A 234 5.07 2.91 0.93
C GLY A 234 5.70 4.17 1.52
N GLN A 235 6.86 4.57 0.99
CA GLN A 235 7.51 5.82 1.40
C GLN A 235 6.61 7.03 1.12
N TRP A 236 6.04 7.12 -0.08
CA TRP A 236 5.16 8.21 -0.47
C TRP A 236 3.87 8.26 0.38
N CYS A 237 3.28 7.11 0.69
CA CYS A 237 2.07 7.06 1.52
C CYS A 237 2.33 7.56 2.94
N GLU A 238 3.40 7.08 3.57
CA GLU A 238 3.73 7.50 4.93
C GLU A 238 4.19 8.96 4.97
N GLY A 239 4.98 9.40 4.00
CA GLY A 239 5.33 10.81 3.85
C GLY A 239 4.09 11.69 3.68
N GLY A 240 3.12 11.26 2.87
CA GLY A 240 1.86 11.96 2.65
C GLY A 240 1.00 12.05 3.91
N ARG A 241 0.91 10.96 4.68
CA ARG A 241 0.23 10.93 5.97
C ARG A 241 0.83 11.93 6.95
N ILE A 242 2.16 11.90 7.11
CA ILE A 242 2.91 12.79 8.01
C ILE A 242 2.78 14.25 7.55
N ALA A 243 2.94 14.52 6.24
CA ALA A 243 2.76 15.85 5.68
C ALA A 243 1.34 16.39 5.88
N ALA A 244 0.32 15.53 5.78
CA ALA A 244 -1.07 15.93 5.98
C ALA A 244 -1.31 16.31 7.46
N PHE A 245 -0.80 15.49 8.38
CA PHE A 245 -0.87 15.76 9.81
C PHE A 245 -0.16 17.08 10.20
N HIS A 246 1.01 17.35 9.61
CA HIS A 246 1.78 18.59 9.84
C HIS A 246 1.39 19.77 8.94
N LYS A 247 0.40 19.59 8.06
CA LYS A 247 -0.09 20.62 7.13
C LYS A 247 1.00 21.15 6.19
N THR A 248 1.87 20.27 5.75
CA THR A 248 3.01 20.58 4.86
C THR A 248 2.58 20.54 3.39
N GLU A 249 2.09 21.67 2.87
CA GLU A 249 1.56 21.77 1.50
C GLU A 249 2.56 21.37 0.41
N LYS A 250 3.84 21.68 0.59
CA LYS A 250 4.90 21.44 -0.42
C LYS A 250 5.15 19.96 -0.71
N PHE A 251 4.68 19.07 0.15
CA PHE A 251 4.76 17.64 -0.09
C PHE A 251 3.84 17.20 -1.24
N PHE A 252 2.70 17.87 -1.41
CA PHE A 252 1.64 17.40 -2.27
C PHE A 252 1.79 17.88 -3.71
N ASP A 253 1.85 16.93 -4.63
CA ASP A 253 1.90 17.17 -6.07
C ASP A 253 0.92 16.23 -6.79
N PRO A 254 -0.05 16.77 -7.55
CA PRO A 254 -0.98 15.96 -8.33
C PRO A 254 -0.32 15.01 -9.33
N GLU A 255 0.89 15.33 -9.83
CA GLU A 255 1.61 14.48 -10.76
C GLU A 255 2.17 13.21 -10.10
N ASP A 256 2.55 13.29 -8.82
CA ASP A 256 3.03 12.15 -8.03
C ASP A 256 1.93 11.07 -7.94
N VAL A 257 0.70 11.48 -7.62
CA VAL A 257 -0.46 10.56 -7.52
C VAL A 257 -0.77 9.94 -8.88
N LYS A 258 -0.74 10.72 -9.97
CA LYS A 258 -0.96 10.22 -11.34
C LYS A 258 0.10 9.19 -11.73
N ALA A 259 1.36 9.41 -11.32
CA ALA A 259 2.44 8.48 -11.58
C ALA A 259 2.19 7.13 -10.89
N PHE A 260 1.78 7.14 -9.62
CA PHE A 260 1.44 5.91 -8.88
C PHE A 260 0.22 5.20 -9.45
N ILE A 261 -0.88 5.91 -9.73
CA ILE A 261 -2.07 5.32 -10.38
C ILE A 261 -1.66 4.59 -11.66
N LYS A 262 -0.94 5.27 -12.55
CA LYS A 262 -0.52 4.69 -13.83
C LYS A 262 0.39 3.46 -13.66
N LYS A 263 1.28 3.47 -12.65
CA LYS A 263 2.21 2.37 -12.42
C LYS A 263 1.49 1.16 -11.86
N LEU A 264 0.69 1.36 -10.82
CA LEU A 264 0.00 0.29 -10.09
C LEU A 264 -1.26 -0.24 -10.79
N GLU A 265 -1.87 0.52 -11.70
CA GLU A 265 -2.95 0.00 -12.59
C GLU A 265 -2.49 -1.20 -13.41
N ASN A 266 -1.19 -1.30 -13.75
CA ASN A 266 -0.66 -2.45 -14.48
C ASN A 266 -0.46 -3.69 -13.59
N GLU A 267 -0.60 -3.55 -12.28
CA GLU A 267 -0.27 -4.56 -11.26
C GLU A 267 -1.51 -5.14 -10.57
N ASN A 268 -2.71 -4.97 -11.13
CA ASN A 268 -3.98 -5.43 -10.56
C ASN A 268 -4.21 -4.95 -9.10
N MET A 269 -4.03 -3.65 -8.88
CA MET A 269 -4.20 -3.02 -7.57
C MET A 269 -5.57 -3.33 -6.91
N PRO A 270 -5.63 -3.57 -5.59
CA PRO A 270 -6.88 -3.69 -4.85
C PRO A 270 -7.79 -2.46 -5.04
N LYS A 271 -9.11 -2.71 -5.08
CA LYS A 271 -10.10 -1.65 -5.31
C LYS A 271 -10.01 -0.52 -4.28
N GLY A 272 -9.74 -0.84 -3.01
CA GLY A 272 -9.60 0.15 -1.94
C GLY A 272 -8.44 1.13 -2.16
N VAL A 273 -7.31 0.64 -2.66
CA VAL A 273 -6.15 1.46 -3.00
C VAL A 273 -6.48 2.39 -4.17
N SER A 274 -7.17 1.88 -5.19
CA SER A 274 -7.58 2.69 -6.35
C SER A 274 -8.52 3.82 -5.95
N LEU A 275 -9.53 3.53 -5.12
CA LEU A 275 -10.47 4.52 -4.61
C LEU A 275 -9.76 5.62 -3.80
N SER A 276 -8.87 5.24 -2.89
CA SER A 276 -8.11 6.19 -2.06
C SER A 276 -7.21 7.09 -2.91
N LEU A 277 -6.52 6.53 -3.91
CA LEU A 277 -5.69 7.31 -4.85
C LEU A 277 -6.51 8.29 -5.69
N GLN A 278 -7.71 7.92 -6.16
CA GLN A 278 -8.58 8.84 -6.89
C GLN A 278 -9.09 9.96 -5.99
N GLU A 279 -9.39 9.67 -4.72
CA GLU A 279 -9.82 10.71 -3.77
C GLU A 279 -8.67 11.66 -3.42
N ILE A 280 -7.45 11.15 -3.18
CA ILE A 280 -6.25 11.98 -3.00
C ILE A 280 -6.06 12.87 -4.23
N LYS A 281 -6.06 12.29 -5.45
CA LYS A 281 -5.93 13.05 -6.70
C LYS A 281 -6.97 14.16 -6.82
N LYS A 282 -8.22 13.89 -6.42
CA LYS A 282 -9.30 14.88 -6.44
C LYS A 282 -8.99 16.03 -5.48
N ILE A 283 -8.60 15.74 -4.23
CA ILE A 283 -8.25 16.76 -3.23
C ILE A 283 -7.07 17.61 -3.72
N LEU A 284 -6.00 16.98 -4.24
CA LEU A 284 -4.84 17.72 -4.74
C LEU A 284 -5.17 18.57 -5.97
N GLY A 285 -6.13 18.14 -6.80
CA GLY A 285 -6.60 18.87 -7.97
C GLY A 285 -7.33 20.18 -7.64
N GLU A 286 -7.80 20.36 -6.41
CA GLU A 286 -8.43 21.61 -5.95
C GLU A 286 -7.39 22.71 -5.68
N GLY A 287 -6.13 22.35 -5.37
CA GLY A 287 -5.00 23.27 -5.26
C GLY A 287 -4.99 24.20 -4.04
N ILE A 288 -6.00 24.14 -3.17
CA ILE A 288 -6.09 24.91 -1.92
C ILE A 288 -6.30 23.93 -0.79
N TYR A 289 -5.51 24.00 0.29
CA TYR A 289 -5.55 23.06 1.41
C TYR A 289 -6.05 23.72 2.70
N SER A 290 -7.34 23.56 2.98
CA SER A 290 -7.95 23.86 4.27
C SER A 290 -7.64 22.77 5.30
N GLU A 291 -7.85 23.08 6.58
CA GLU A 291 -7.80 22.11 7.69
C GLU A 291 -8.59 20.83 7.40
N ARG A 292 -9.78 20.98 6.79
CA ARG A 292 -10.64 19.85 6.43
C ARG A 292 -10.02 18.98 5.35
N GLN A 293 -9.35 19.59 4.36
CA GLN A 293 -8.67 18.85 3.30
C GLN A 293 -7.43 18.13 3.83
N PHE A 294 -6.66 18.72 4.74
CA PHE A 294 -5.55 18.01 5.40
C PHE A 294 -6.01 16.78 6.16
N ARG A 295 -7.07 16.89 6.98
CA ARG A 295 -7.63 15.72 7.68
C ARG A 295 -8.13 14.64 6.72
N LYS A 296 -8.68 15.07 5.58
CA LYS A 296 -9.13 14.13 4.54
C LYS A 296 -7.94 13.43 3.88
N LEU A 297 -6.88 14.17 3.53
CA LEU A 297 -5.65 13.59 3.01
C LEU A 297 -5.04 12.62 4.02
N GLU A 298 -4.90 13.02 5.28
CA GLU A 298 -4.40 12.15 6.35
C GLU A 298 -5.17 10.84 6.41
N LYS A 299 -6.51 10.92 6.40
CA LYS A 299 -7.39 9.76 6.38
C LYS A 299 -7.19 8.88 5.14
N GLU A 300 -7.10 9.46 3.95
CA GLU A 300 -6.91 8.67 2.72
C GLU A 300 -5.51 8.03 2.65
N TYR A 301 -4.47 8.69 3.17
CA TYR A 301 -3.15 8.07 3.30
C TYR A 301 -3.13 6.99 4.37
N GLU A 302 -3.83 7.18 5.49
CA GLU A 302 -4.01 6.14 6.50
C GLU A 302 -4.78 4.95 5.93
N ASN A 303 -5.85 5.20 5.17
CA ASN A 303 -6.55 4.16 4.41
C ASN A 303 -5.57 3.42 3.48
N LEU A 304 -4.73 4.13 2.72
CA LEU A 304 -3.72 3.48 1.88
C LEU A 304 -2.74 2.63 2.70
N ILE A 305 -2.37 3.04 3.90
CA ILE A 305 -1.44 2.30 4.76
C ILE A 305 -2.12 1.09 5.43
N LEU A 306 -3.44 1.13 5.66
CA LEU A 306 -4.18 0.06 6.34
C LEU A 306 -4.91 -0.90 5.38
N LEU A 307 -5.32 -0.42 4.21
CA LEU A 307 -5.97 -1.16 3.12
C LEU A 307 -4.96 -1.86 2.19
N ILE A 308 -3.69 -1.85 2.60
CA ILE A 308 -2.46 -2.46 2.04
C ILE A 308 -1.73 -3.10 3.20
#